data_AF-A0A382PTW8-F1
#
_entry.id   AF-A0A382PTW8-F1
#
_cell.length_a   1.000
_cell.length_b   1.000
_cell.length_c   1.000
_cell.angle_alpha   90.00
_cell.angle_beta   90.00
_cell.angle_gamma   90.00
#
_symmetry.space_group_name_H-M   'P 1'
#
loop_
_entity.id
_entity.type
_entity.pdbx_description
1 polymer ?
#
loop_
_entity_poly.entity_id
_entity_poly.type
_entity_poly.pdbx_seq_one_letter_code
_entity_poly.pdbx_strand_id
1 'polypeptide(L)'
;MTNARIDLPRRGESGNPFFSDWHPEPRRQNLIPLTGQMEVTVGDGTSIVLNPGDVLLAEDLTGQGHQVRSLGDHPYSRVTIPLE
;
A
#
# COMPACT_ATOMS: atom_id res chain seq x y z
N MET A 1 -3.84 -31.58 7.77
CA MET A 1 -2.80 -30.53 7.84
C MET A 1 -3.50 -29.24 8.24
N THR A 2 -3.36 -28.81 9.49
CA THR A 2 -3.97 -27.57 9.97
C THR A 2 -3.01 -26.44 9.63
N ASN A 3 -3.40 -25.57 8.70
CA ASN A 3 -2.63 -24.36 8.41
C ASN A 3 -2.58 -23.53 9.69
N ALA A 4 -1.37 -23.36 10.24
CA ALA A 4 -1.15 -22.45 11.35
C ALA A 4 -1.47 -21.03 10.85
N ARG A 5 -2.65 -20.53 11.21
CA ARG A 5 -2.95 -19.10 11.11
C ARG A 5 -2.22 -18.45 12.28
N ILE A 6 -1.12 -17.78 11.98
CA ILE A 6 -0.54 -16.82 12.92
C ILE A 6 -1.34 -15.54 12.70
N ASP A 7 -2.34 -15.31 13.55
CA ASP A 7 -3.11 -14.07 13.59
C ASP A 7 -2.25 -12.98 14.26
N LEU A 8 -1.20 -12.52 13.56
CA LEU A 8 -0.58 -11.24 13.88
C LEU A 8 -1.54 -10.14 13.42
N PRO A 9 -1.77 -9.08 14.23
CA PRO A 9 -2.59 -7.96 13.78
C PRO A 9 -1.99 -7.37 12.51
N ARG A 10 -2.67 -7.52 11.38
CA ARG A 10 -2.23 -6.89 10.13
C ARG A 10 -2.55 -5.41 10.24
N ARG A 11 -1.61 -4.53 9.87
CA ARG A 11 -1.93 -3.11 9.67
C ARG A 11 -3.11 -3.03 8.70
N GLY A 12 -4.25 -2.47 9.15
CA GLY A 12 -5.47 -2.34 8.34
C GLY A 12 -6.59 -3.35 8.62
N GLU A 13 -6.47 -4.25 9.61
CA GLU A 13 -7.50 -5.24 9.92
C GLU A 13 -8.71 -4.71 10.72
N SER A 14 -8.79 -3.42 11.03
CA SER A 14 -9.89 -2.86 11.84
C SER A 14 -11.24 -2.79 11.11
N GLY A 15 -11.35 -3.33 9.89
CA GLY A 15 -12.55 -3.20 9.06
C GLY A 15 -12.79 -1.79 8.51
N ASN A 16 -11.95 -0.82 8.89
CA ASN A 16 -11.97 0.53 8.35
C ASN A 16 -11.06 0.65 7.13
N PRO A 17 -11.42 1.48 6.14
CA PRO A 17 -10.55 1.77 5.01
C PRO A 17 -9.21 2.33 5.49
N PHE A 18 -8.12 1.82 4.91
CA PHE A 18 -6.77 2.24 5.25
C PHE A 18 -6.47 3.61 4.64
N PHE A 19 -5.77 4.47 5.39
CA PHE A 19 -5.22 5.73 4.91
C PHE A 19 -3.79 5.93 5.46
N SER A 20 -2.86 6.26 4.57
CA SER A 20 -1.52 6.76 4.89
C SER A 20 -1.40 8.14 4.30
N ASP A 21 -1.23 9.14 5.16
CA ASP A 21 -1.05 10.54 4.76
C ASP A 21 0.26 10.74 3.99
N TRP A 22 0.48 11.93 3.46
CA TRP A 22 1.66 12.29 2.68
C TRP A 22 2.98 11.93 3.36
N HIS A 23 3.82 11.17 2.67
CA HIS A 23 5.15 10.81 3.13
C HIS A 23 6.07 10.44 1.96
N PRO A 24 7.37 10.74 2.05
CA PRO A 24 8.36 10.11 1.17
C PRO A 24 8.57 8.66 1.59
N GLU A 25 8.96 7.81 0.63
CA GLU A 25 9.38 6.45 0.95
C GLU A 25 10.78 6.45 1.59
N PRO A 26 11.03 5.59 2.60
CA PRO A 26 12.34 5.51 3.24
C PRO A 26 13.40 4.86 2.35
N ARG A 27 13.01 4.16 1.29
CA ARG A 27 13.89 3.51 0.29
C ARG A 27 13.12 3.18 -0.98
N ARG A 28 13.85 2.84 -2.05
CA ARG A 28 13.27 2.30 -3.29
C ARG A 28 12.66 0.94 -3.02
N GLN A 29 11.39 0.77 -3.32
CA GLN A 29 10.67 -0.47 -3.04
C GLN A 29 9.47 -0.67 -3.96
N ASN A 30 9.13 -1.93 -4.21
CA ASN A 30 7.93 -2.30 -4.94
C ASN A 30 6.74 -2.41 -3.98
N LEU A 31 5.62 -1.78 -4.31
CA LEU A 31 4.33 -1.95 -3.66
C LEU A 31 3.45 -2.87 -4.52
N ILE A 32 3.01 -3.99 -3.95
CA ILE A 32 2.24 -5.02 -4.66
C ILE A 32 0.98 -5.34 -3.84
N PRO A 33 -0.19 -4.80 -4.21
CA PRO A 33 -1.45 -5.21 -3.62
C PRO A 33 -1.71 -6.70 -3.88
N LEU A 34 -2.15 -7.41 -2.86
CA LEU A 34 -2.53 -8.83 -2.95
C LEU A 34 -4.03 -9.04 -2.88
N THR A 35 -4.75 -8.15 -2.20
CA THR A 35 -6.22 -8.13 -2.08
C THR A 35 -6.70 -6.70 -1.98
N GLY A 36 -7.94 -6.42 -2.40
CA GLY A 36 -8.48 -5.06 -2.38
C GLY A 36 -7.77 -4.13 -3.37
N GLN A 37 -8.18 -2.86 -3.37
CA GLN A 37 -7.62 -1.83 -4.24
C GLN A 37 -6.97 -0.72 -3.42
N MET A 38 -5.88 -0.19 -3.95
CA MET A 38 -5.09 0.88 -3.36
C MET A 38 -5.02 2.04 -4.35
N GLU A 39 -5.42 3.23 -3.95
CA GLU A 39 -5.13 4.45 -4.70
C GLU A 39 -3.88 5.11 -4.12
N VAL A 40 -2.93 5.43 -5.00
CA VAL A 40 -1.72 6.18 -4.68
C VAL A 40 -1.82 7.53 -5.39
N THR A 41 -1.65 8.61 -4.63
CA THR A 41 -1.64 9.97 -5.16
C THR A 41 -0.30 10.62 -4.85
N VAL A 42 0.37 11.15 -5.88
CA VAL A 42 1.68 11.83 -5.75
C VAL A 42 1.50 13.34 -5.61
N GLY A 43 2.56 14.04 -5.19
CA GLY A 43 2.48 15.45 -4.79
C GLY A 43 1.96 16.45 -5.82
N ASP A 44 1.91 16.11 -7.12
CA ASP A 44 1.30 16.94 -8.17
C ASP A 44 -0.21 16.72 -8.34
N GLY A 45 -0.80 15.83 -7.54
CA GLY A 45 -2.21 15.46 -7.58
C GLY A 45 -2.54 14.30 -8.52
N THR A 46 -1.58 13.76 -9.26
CA THR A 46 -1.79 12.58 -10.10
C THR A 46 -2.07 11.36 -9.23
N SER A 47 -3.12 10.62 -9.60
CA SER A 47 -3.54 9.40 -8.90
C SER A 47 -3.53 8.18 -9.81
N ILE A 48 -3.13 7.05 -9.24
CA ILE A 48 -3.18 5.72 -9.87
C ILE A 48 -3.91 4.76 -8.92
N VAL A 49 -4.80 3.95 -9.50
CA VAL A 49 -5.42 2.82 -8.81
C VAL A 49 -4.65 1.54 -9.12
N LEU A 50 -4.22 0.85 -8.07
CA LEU A 50 -3.55 -0.44 -8.15
C LEU A 50 -4.50 -1.56 -7.70
N ASN A 51 -4.59 -2.59 -8.53
CA ASN A 51 -5.34 -3.80 -8.31
C ASN A 51 -4.43 -4.93 -7.79
N PRO A 52 -5.00 -6.03 -7.28
CA PRO A 52 -4.21 -7.21 -6.96
C PRO A 52 -3.36 -7.70 -8.14
N GLY A 53 -2.05 -7.81 -7.92
CA GLY A 53 -1.08 -8.24 -8.94
C GLY A 53 -0.39 -7.09 -9.70
N ASP A 54 -0.87 -5.86 -9.57
CA ASP A 54 -0.14 -4.69 -10.08
C ASP A 54 1.14 -4.46 -9.26
N VAL A 55 2.15 -3.86 -9.91
CA VAL A 55 3.42 -3.51 -9.27
C VAL A 55 3.67 -2.01 -9.46
N LEU A 56 3.79 -1.29 -8.35
CA LEU A 56 4.26 0.09 -8.35
C LEU A 56 5.67 0.15 -7.78
N LEU A 57 6.61 0.72 -8.53
CA LEU A 57 7.91 1.08 -8.02
C LEU A 57 7.84 2.46 -7.35
N ALA A 58 8.06 2.52 -6.04
CA ALA A 58 8.08 3.77 -5.28
C ALA A 58 9.52 4.25 -5.09
N GLU A 59 9.82 5.45 -5.60
CA GLU A 59 11.16 6.08 -5.63
C GLU A 59 11.12 7.55 -5.16
N ASP A 60 10.01 7.97 -4.58
CA ASP A 60 9.79 9.31 -4.06
C ASP A 60 10.44 9.47 -2.67
N LEU A 61 11.78 9.44 -2.65
CA LEU A 61 12.58 9.44 -1.41
C LEU A 61 12.69 10.81 -0.74
N THR A 62 12.25 11.87 -1.41
CA THR A 62 12.35 13.27 -0.93
C THR A 62 11.11 14.07 -1.35
N GLY A 63 10.92 15.25 -0.74
CA GLY A 63 9.76 16.10 -1.02
C GLY A 63 8.49 15.62 -0.32
N GLN A 64 7.32 15.94 -0.90
CA GLN A 64 6.00 15.58 -0.36
C GLN A 64 5.78 14.05 -0.35
N GLY A 65 6.36 13.36 -1.33
CA GLY A 65 6.13 11.94 -1.58
C GLY A 65 4.73 11.66 -2.09
N HIS A 66 4.05 10.69 -1.47
CA HIS A 66 2.72 10.25 -1.86
C HIS A 66 1.82 9.98 -0.64
N GLN A 67 0.51 9.92 -0.88
CA GLN A 67 -0.47 9.37 0.06
C GLN A 67 -1.09 8.09 -0.51
N VAL A 68 -1.58 7.23 0.37
CA VAL A 68 -2.17 5.95 0.00
C VAL A 68 -3.52 5.78 0.68
N ARG A 69 -4.54 5.37 -0.06
CA ARG A 69 -5.84 5.00 0.52
C ARG A 69 -6.39 3.69 -0.02
N SER A 70 -7.15 2.98 0.80
CA SER A 70 -8.06 1.94 0.34
C SER A 70 -9.14 2.53 -0.56
N LEU A 71 -9.51 1.78 -1.60
CA LEU A 71 -10.74 2.02 -2.35
C LEU A 71 -11.83 1.03 -1.93
N GLY A 72 -13.06 1.54 -1.77
CA GLY A 72 -14.21 0.78 -1.29
C GLY A 72 -14.24 0.63 0.23
N ASP A 73 -15.13 -0.25 0.71
CA ASP A 73 -15.42 -0.43 2.14
C ASP A 73 -14.52 -1.48 2.81
N HIS A 74 -13.48 -1.95 2.11
CA HIS A 74 -12.61 -3.01 2.58
C HIS A 74 -11.14 -2.60 2.57
N PRO A 75 -10.35 -3.04 3.57
CA PRO A 75 -8.91 -2.83 3.54
C PRO A 75 -8.27 -3.61 2.37
N TYR A 76 -7.13 -3.13 1.90
CA TYR A 76 -6.26 -3.92 1.02
C TYR A 76 -5.17 -4.61 1.85
N SER A 77 -4.58 -5.66 1.29
CA SER A 77 -3.30 -6.19 1.77
C SER A 77 -2.24 -5.96 0.70
N ARG A 78 -1.00 -5.71 1.12
CA ARG A 78 0.13 -5.54 0.19
C ARG A 78 1.37 -6.23 0.71
N VAL A 79 2.26 -6.59 -0.21
CA VAL A 79 3.67 -6.84 0.09
C VAL A 79 4.48 -5.67 -0.41
N THR A 80 5.48 -5.29 0.38
CA THR A 80 6.47 -4.30 -0.01
C THR A 80 7.83 -4.97 -0.08
N ILE A 81 8.49 -4.88 -1.23
CA ILE A 81 9.79 -5.52 -1.49
C ILE A 81 10.84 -4.43 -1.67
N PRO A 82 11.76 -4.24 -0.72
CA PRO A 82 12.94 -3.39 -0.92
C PRO A 82 13.74 -3.82 -2.15
N LEU A 83 14.24 -2.86 -2.92
CA LEU A 83 15.18 -3.16 -4.00
C LEU A 83 16.65 -3.21 -3.56
N GLU A 84 16.95 -2.71 -2.36
CA GLU A 84 18.28 -2.64 -1.73
C GLU A 84 18.17 -2.84 -0.21
#